data_AF-A0A8T0PCZ4-F1
#
_entry.id   AF-A0A8T0PCZ4-F1
#
_cell.length_a   1.000
_cell.length_b   1.000
_cell.length_c   1.000
_cell.angle_alpha   90.00
_cell.angle_beta   90.00
_cell.angle_gamma   90.00
#
_symmetry.space_group_name_H-M   'P 1'
#
loop_
_entity.id
_entity.type
_entity.pdbx_description
1 polymer ?
#
loop_
_entity_poly.entity_id
_entity_poly.type
_entity_poly.pdbx_seq_one_letter_code
_entity_poly.pdbx_strand_id
1 'polypeptide(L)'
;MGDLSGCRSPRGAMEAPELAGGGANAIRRAVLIGTGSPGSENQCVALVRALGIASDNLTVYRVTRPGGGINDWLGVIPVSLHKLIDKLLVRPFSRRAGTNTPQKHVPNGGLAALSPSVPEADAKEIVAAARDTFDKEGPTLVIACGQETISCSALIRKLAPDCVFVIQVDIMLKMRLFFEIIRMRHPRFRPERFDLVVAPRHDYYTSTAKGGHQQEVPSLLQRWIFPREQPPKNLMFTVGALHQADPAALRLAHIAWRDELAPLTKPLLIVNVGGPTKKCTYGADLATQLVTSLYNVLDSCGSVRISFSRKTPQKIADVILQEFAGHPKVYIWDNQVPSNKRC
;
A
#
# COMPACT_ATOMS: atom_id res chain seq x y z
N MET A 1 -39.90 -22.23 -28.45
CA MET A 1 -38.76 -22.61 -29.31
C MET A 1 -38.28 -21.36 -29.99
N GLY A 2 -37.18 -20.79 -29.51
CA GLY A 2 -36.55 -19.60 -30.07
C GLY A 2 -35.06 -19.72 -29.82
N ASP A 3 -34.29 -19.67 -30.91
CA ASP A 3 -32.86 -19.93 -31.00
C ASP A 3 -32.01 -19.16 -29.98
N LEU A 4 -31.23 -19.91 -29.20
CA LEU A 4 -30.06 -19.42 -28.47
C LEU A 4 -28.81 -19.75 -29.30
N SER A 5 -28.52 -18.93 -30.30
CA SER A 5 -27.23 -18.97 -30.97
C SER A 5 -26.77 -17.57 -31.36
N GLY A 6 -25.64 -17.14 -30.81
CA GLY A 6 -24.82 -16.13 -31.48
C GLY A 6 -24.53 -14.84 -30.71
N CYS A 7 -24.11 -14.90 -29.45
CA CYS A 7 -23.18 -13.88 -28.94
C CYS A 7 -21.77 -14.47 -28.94
N ARG A 8 -21.06 -14.30 -30.07
CA ARG A 8 -19.60 -14.50 -30.11
C ARG A 8 -18.96 -13.54 -29.13
N SER A 9 -18.29 -14.09 -28.12
CA SER A 9 -17.34 -13.37 -27.28
C SER A 9 -16.28 -12.67 -28.15
N PRO A 10 -15.84 -11.43 -27.83
CA PRO A 10 -14.73 -10.81 -28.55
C PRO A 10 -13.52 -11.73 -28.45
N ARG A 11 -12.98 -12.17 -29.59
CA ARG A 11 -11.76 -12.99 -29.66
C ARG A 11 -10.62 -12.22 -28.99
N GLY A 12 -10.02 -12.78 -27.94
CA GLY A 12 -8.77 -12.29 -27.33
C GLY A 12 -8.87 -11.75 -25.90
N ALA A 13 -9.88 -12.13 -25.11
CA ALA A 13 -9.87 -11.91 -23.66
C ALA A 13 -9.84 -13.26 -22.96
N MET A 14 -8.76 -13.55 -22.23
CA MET A 14 -8.65 -14.71 -21.36
C MET A 14 -9.87 -14.76 -20.43
N GLU A 15 -10.56 -15.90 -20.35
CA GLU A 15 -11.55 -16.14 -19.29
C GLU A 15 -10.85 -16.05 -17.92
N ALA A 16 -11.59 -15.57 -16.91
CA ALA A 16 -11.03 -15.38 -15.57
C ALA A 16 -10.27 -16.64 -15.12
N PRO A 17 -8.98 -16.51 -14.78
CA PRO A 17 -8.14 -17.68 -14.49
C PRO A 17 -8.64 -18.42 -13.26
N GLU A 18 -8.52 -19.74 -13.27
CA GLU A 18 -8.90 -20.56 -12.13
C GLU A 18 -7.86 -20.39 -11.02
N LEU A 19 -8.32 -19.91 -9.86
CA LEU A 19 -7.51 -19.86 -8.66
C LEU A 19 -7.43 -21.26 -8.07
N ALA A 20 -6.22 -21.82 -7.96
CA ALA A 20 -5.93 -23.14 -7.37
C ALA A 20 -6.43 -24.38 -8.15
N GLY A 21 -6.78 -24.25 -9.43
CA GLY A 21 -7.10 -25.39 -10.31
C GLY A 21 -5.85 -26.14 -10.83
N GLY A 22 -6.01 -27.40 -11.22
CA GLY A 22 -4.96 -28.18 -11.88
C GLY A 22 -4.82 -27.92 -13.39
N GLY A 23 -5.72 -27.13 -13.97
CA GLY A 23 -5.81 -26.89 -15.42
C GLY A 23 -4.76 -25.92 -15.97
N ALA A 24 -4.73 -25.79 -17.31
CA ALA A 24 -3.80 -24.92 -18.04
C ALA A 24 -3.99 -23.41 -17.74
N ASN A 25 -5.15 -23.01 -17.20
CA ASN A 25 -5.48 -21.62 -16.86
C ASN A 25 -5.28 -21.27 -15.37
N ALA A 26 -4.52 -22.11 -14.65
CA ALA A 26 -4.28 -21.92 -13.22
C ALA A 26 -3.15 -20.92 -12.96
N ILE A 27 -3.37 -19.96 -12.07
CA ILE A 27 -2.30 -19.05 -11.63
C ILE A 27 -1.37 -19.78 -10.67
N ARG A 28 -0.11 -19.96 -11.08
CA ARG A 28 0.92 -20.63 -10.27
C ARG A 28 2.01 -19.70 -9.75
N ARG A 29 2.08 -18.48 -10.29
CA ARG A 29 3.11 -17.49 -10.00
C ARG A 29 2.53 -16.09 -9.93
N ALA A 30 3.23 -15.23 -9.21
CA ALA A 30 2.87 -13.84 -9.04
C ALA A 30 4.07 -12.91 -9.23
N VAL A 31 3.79 -11.73 -9.80
CA VAL A 31 4.71 -10.61 -9.90
C VAL A 31 4.13 -9.46 -9.08
N LEU A 32 4.88 -9.01 -8.07
CA LEU A 32 4.54 -7.83 -7.29
C LEU A 32 5.29 -6.61 -7.84
N ILE A 33 4.57 -5.55 -8.18
CA ILE A 33 5.14 -4.26 -8.57
C ILE A 33 4.81 -3.25 -7.47
N GLY A 34 5.81 -2.83 -6.70
CA GLY A 34 5.66 -1.91 -5.58
C GLY A 34 6.43 -0.60 -5.76
N THR A 35 6.30 0.29 -4.78
CA THR A 35 7.06 1.55 -4.68
C THR A 35 8.13 1.54 -3.60
N GLY A 36 8.37 0.39 -2.96
CA GLY A 36 9.26 0.25 -1.80
C GLY A 36 8.60 0.59 -0.46
N SER A 37 7.30 0.94 -0.45
CA SER A 37 6.57 1.19 0.79
C SER A 37 6.19 -0.14 1.47
N PRO A 38 6.71 -0.45 2.69
CA PRO A 38 6.49 -1.74 3.32
C PRO A 38 5.03 -2.04 3.62
N GLY A 39 4.25 -1.00 3.97
CA GLY A 39 2.83 -1.17 4.29
C GLY A 39 2.06 -1.73 3.09
N SER A 40 2.18 -1.08 1.94
CA SER A 40 1.53 -1.45 0.68
C SER A 40 2.05 -2.77 0.10
N GLU A 41 3.37 -3.00 0.12
CA GLU A 41 3.96 -4.24 -0.38
C GLU A 41 3.49 -5.43 0.46
N ASN A 42 3.43 -5.29 1.79
CA ASN A 42 2.96 -6.35 2.69
C ASN A 42 1.49 -6.72 2.44
N GLN A 43 0.64 -5.76 2.08
CA GLN A 43 -0.76 -6.03 1.70
C GLN A 43 -0.85 -6.92 0.47
N CYS A 44 0.01 -6.66 -0.52
CA CYS A 44 0.03 -7.43 -1.75
C CYS A 44 0.59 -8.83 -1.53
N VAL A 45 1.65 -8.96 -0.71
CA VAL A 45 2.17 -10.27 -0.30
C VAL A 45 1.10 -11.08 0.44
N ALA A 46 0.31 -10.44 1.31
CA ALA A 46 -0.82 -11.10 1.97
C ALA A 46 -1.86 -11.61 0.97
N LEU A 47 -2.16 -10.82 -0.06
CA LEU A 47 -3.06 -11.23 -1.14
C LEU A 47 -2.51 -12.42 -1.92
N VAL A 48 -1.24 -12.40 -2.33
CA VAL A 48 -0.58 -13.53 -3.02
C VAL A 48 -0.69 -14.82 -2.19
N ARG A 49 -0.38 -14.73 -0.89
CA ARG A 49 -0.47 -15.87 0.02
C ARG A 49 -1.90 -16.39 0.16
N ALA A 50 -2.88 -15.49 0.28
CA ALA A 50 -4.29 -15.84 0.36
C ALA A 50 -4.82 -16.54 -0.91
N LEU A 51 -4.20 -16.27 -2.07
CA LEU A 51 -4.49 -16.95 -3.34
C LEU A 51 -3.79 -18.32 -3.46
N GLY A 52 -3.04 -18.76 -2.44
CA GLY A 52 -2.37 -20.07 -2.42
C GLY A 52 -1.07 -20.13 -3.23
N ILE A 53 -0.53 -18.99 -3.66
CA ILE A 53 0.73 -18.93 -4.41
C ILE A 53 1.89 -18.97 -3.41
N ALA A 54 2.80 -19.92 -3.59
CA ALA A 54 3.99 -20.07 -2.75
C ALA A 54 4.88 -18.83 -2.84
N SER A 55 5.52 -18.46 -1.74
CA SER A 55 6.43 -17.30 -1.68
C SER A 55 7.59 -17.40 -2.68
N ASP A 56 8.04 -18.63 -3.00
CA ASP A 56 9.13 -18.87 -3.95
C ASP A 56 8.72 -18.58 -5.40
N ASN A 57 7.41 -18.53 -5.67
CA ASN A 57 6.84 -18.17 -6.98
C ASN A 57 6.42 -16.70 -7.05
N LEU A 58 6.89 -15.86 -6.11
CA LEU A 58 6.65 -14.42 -6.07
C LEU A 58 7.91 -13.65 -6.44
N THR A 59 7.88 -12.97 -7.59
CA THR A 59 8.95 -12.04 -8.01
C THR A 59 8.54 -10.60 -7.68
N VAL A 60 9.43 -9.85 -7.02
CA VAL A 60 9.17 -8.46 -6.64
C VAL A 60 9.97 -7.49 -7.53
N TYR A 61 9.28 -6.49 -8.07
CA TYR A 61 9.86 -5.36 -8.78
C TYR A 61 9.48 -4.04 -8.10
N ARG A 62 10.31 -3.01 -8.27
CA ARG A 62 10.03 -1.68 -7.75
C ARG A 62 9.99 -0.63 -8.84
N VAL A 63 9.04 0.29 -8.72
CA VAL A 63 9.02 1.53 -9.49
C VAL A 63 9.66 2.61 -8.63
N THR A 64 10.87 3.03 -8.98
CA THR A 64 11.54 4.13 -8.28
C THR A 64 11.17 5.48 -8.90
N ARG A 65 10.70 6.41 -8.07
CA ARG A 65 10.53 7.81 -8.46
C ARG A 65 11.84 8.56 -8.15
N PRO A 66 12.39 9.36 -9.09
CA PRO A 66 13.48 10.27 -8.78
C PRO A 66 13.10 11.18 -7.61
N GLY A 67 14.00 11.36 -6.64
CA GLY A 67 13.75 12.18 -5.44
C GLY A 67 14.89 13.16 -5.17
N GLY A 68 14.60 14.20 -4.39
CA GLY A 68 15.56 15.21 -3.94
C GLY A 68 15.53 16.51 -4.74
N GLY A 69 15.52 17.65 -4.04
CA GLY A 69 15.60 18.97 -4.63
C GLY A 69 14.36 19.31 -5.47
N ILE A 70 14.55 19.72 -6.73
CA ILE A 70 13.45 20.10 -7.64
C ILE A 70 12.54 18.90 -7.97
N ASN A 71 13.06 17.67 -7.89
CA ASN A 71 12.30 16.44 -8.15
C ASN A 71 11.14 16.25 -7.15
N ASP A 72 11.23 16.83 -5.94
CA ASP A 72 10.16 16.75 -4.94
C ASP A 72 8.93 17.58 -5.37
N TRP A 73 9.15 18.63 -6.17
CA TRP A 73 8.09 19.46 -6.76
C TRP A 73 7.45 18.81 -8.00
N LEU A 74 8.15 17.87 -8.64
CA LEU A 74 7.69 17.14 -9.83
C LEU A 74 6.90 15.85 -9.48
N GLY A 75 6.57 15.64 -8.20
CA GLY A 75 5.74 14.52 -7.72
C GLY A 75 4.38 14.38 -8.42
N VAL A 76 3.86 15.47 -9.00
CA VAL A 76 2.57 15.51 -9.71
C VAL A 76 2.63 14.89 -11.11
N ILE A 77 3.84 14.77 -11.68
CA ILE A 77 4.09 14.29 -13.04
C ILE A 77 4.21 12.76 -13.06
N PRO A 78 3.75 12.05 -14.12
CA PRO A 78 3.95 10.60 -14.26
C PRO A 78 5.43 10.20 -14.15
N VAL A 79 5.73 9.06 -13.49
CA VAL A 79 7.12 8.60 -13.27
C VAL A 79 7.95 8.53 -14.54
N SER A 80 7.39 8.08 -15.66
CA SER A 80 8.11 7.99 -16.93
C SER A 80 8.56 9.37 -17.43
N LEU A 81 7.70 10.38 -17.32
CA LEU A 81 8.00 11.76 -17.66
C LEU A 81 8.92 12.41 -16.61
N HIS A 82 8.75 12.07 -15.33
CA HIS A 82 9.65 12.52 -14.27
C HIS A 82 11.07 11.97 -14.44
N LYS A 83 11.23 10.68 -14.79
CA LYS A 83 12.52 10.07 -15.13
C LYS A 83 13.15 10.69 -16.37
N LEU A 84 12.34 11.05 -17.37
CA LEU A 84 12.81 11.74 -18.56
C LEU A 84 13.31 13.15 -18.21
N ILE A 85 12.56 13.91 -17.42
CA ILE A 85 12.93 15.24 -16.93
C ILE A 85 14.18 15.16 -16.04
N ASP A 86 14.26 14.17 -15.14
CA ASP A 86 15.42 13.96 -14.29
C ASP A 86 16.69 13.71 -15.12
N LYS A 87 16.58 12.85 -16.15
CA LYS A 87 17.69 12.55 -17.07
C LYS A 87 18.10 13.74 -17.95
N LEU A 88 17.13 14.49 -18.49
CA LEU A 88 17.38 15.54 -19.48
C LEU A 88 17.67 16.92 -18.87
N LEU A 89 17.07 17.23 -17.73
CA LEU A 89 17.12 18.56 -17.12
C LEU A 89 17.86 18.53 -15.80
N VAL A 90 17.46 17.69 -14.85
CA VAL A 90 17.96 17.79 -13.46
C VAL A 90 19.40 17.29 -13.32
N ARG A 91 19.71 16.07 -13.77
CA ARG A 91 21.07 15.50 -13.72
C ARG A 91 22.14 16.36 -14.41
N PRO A 92 21.93 16.88 -15.65
CA PRO A 92 22.92 17.73 -16.28
C PRO A 92 23.05 19.11 -15.60
N PHE A 93 21.98 19.69 -15.05
CA PHE A 93 22.06 20.95 -14.31
C PHE A 93 22.78 20.81 -12.98
N SER A 94 22.50 19.75 -12.20
CA SER A 94 23.17 19.47 -10.94
C SER A 94 24.67 19.19 -11.11
N ARG A 95 25.08 18.55 -12.23
CA ARG A 95 26.51 18.40 -12.58
C ARG A 95 27.19 19.73 -12.91
N ARG A 96 26.46 20.71 -13.45
CA ARG A 96 26.99 22.03 -13.82
C ARG A 96 27.02 23.01 -12.63
N ALA A 97 26.17 22.81 -11.63
CA ALA A 97 25.99 23.70 -10.48
C ALA A 97 26.87 23.36 -9.26
N GLY A 98 27.76 22.36 -9.33
CA GLY A 98 28.72 22.05 -8.25
C GLY A 98 28.09 21.61 -6.91
N THR A 99 26.79 21.32 -6.86
CA THR A 99 26.11 20.89 -5.64
C THR A 99 26.23 19.37 -5.46
N ASN A 100 27.41 18.92 -5.04
CA ASN A 100 27.59 17.58 -4.47
C ASN A 100 26.85 17.52 -3.12
N THR A 101 25.53 17.37 -3.16
CA THR A 101 24.79 16.83 -2.01
C THR A 101 24.84 15.32 -2.13
N PRO A 102 25.55 14.61 -1.22
CA PRO A 102 25.48 13.17 -1.19
C PRO A 102 24.02 12.79 -1.01
N GLN A 103 23.51 11.88 -1.85
CA GLN A 103 22.25 11.20 -1.56
C GLN A 103 22.37 10.66 -0.13
N LYS A 104 21.64 11.28 0.81
CA LYS A 104 21.42 10.67 2.13
C LYS A 104 20.56 9.44 1.87
N HIS A 105 21.24 8.33 1.59
CA HIS A 105 20.69 7.01 1.77
C HIS A 105 20.43 6.86 3.26
N VAL A 106 19.23 7.27 3.70
CA VAL A 106 18.72 6.83 4.99
C VAL A 106 18.43 5.35 4.80
N PRO A 107 19.13 4.43 5.49
CA PRO A 107 18.81 3.02 5.41
C PRO A 107 17.42 2.84 6.03
N ASN A 108 16.40 2.72 5.19
CA ASN A 108 15.07 2.36 5.63
C ASN A 108 15.14 0.91 6.14
N GLY A 109 15.17 0.76 7.46
CA GLY A 109 14.99 -0.51 8.15
C GLY A 109 13.63 -1.12 7.78
N GLY A 110 13.66 -1.96 6.75
CA GLY A 110 12.53 -2.68 6.18
C GLY A 110 13.02 -3.46 4.96
N LEU A 111 13.15 -4.78 5.11
CA LEU A 111 13.69 -5.72 4.12
C LEU A 111 15.09 -5.38 3.53
N ALA A 112 15.88 -4.54 4.20
CA ALA A 112 17.19 -4.07 3.71
C ALA A 112 18.40 -4.80 4.33
N ALA A 113 18.17 -5.90 5.03
CA ALA A 113 19.24 -6.79 5.48
C ALA A 113 19.01 -8.14 4.80
N LEU A 114 19.79 -8.41 3.75
CA LEU A 114 19.88 -9.67 2.99
C LEU A 114 18.85 -9.87 1.86
N SER A 115 18.84 -9.01 0.83
CA SER A 115 18.32 -9.38 -0.49
C SER A 115 19.12 -8.71 -1.61
N PRO A 116 19.35 -9.38 -2.76
CA PRO A 116 19.89 -8.73 -3.94
C PRO A 116 19.02 -7.51 -4.27
N SER A 117 19.64 -6.44 -4.78
CA SER A 117 18.93 -5.21 -5.13
C SER A 117 17.67 -5.52 -5.94
N VAL A 118 16.49 -5.27 -5.36
CA VAL A 118 15.20 -5.52 -6.01
C VAL A 118 15.18 -4.80 -7.37
N PRO A 119 14.92 -5.51 -8.47
CA PRO A 119 15.03 -4.94 -9.81
C PRO A 119 14.00 -3.84 -10.05
N GLU A 120 14.38 -2.87 -10.88
CA GLU A 120 13.46 -1.85 -11.36
C GLU A 120 12.42 -2.48 -12.29
N ALA A 121 11.16 -2.10 -12.16
CA ALA A 121 10.10 -2.63 -13.00
C ALA A 121 10.20 -2.11 -14.45
N ASP A 122 10.48 -3.00 -15.40
CA ASP A 122 10.32 -2.77 -16.83
C ASP A 122 9.13 -3.60 -17.37
N ALA A 123 8.11 -2.91 -17.87
CA ALA A 123 6.91 -3.54 -18.40
C ALA A 123 7.19 -4.48 -19.57
N LYS A 124 8.17 -4.18 -20.43
CA LYS A 124 8.50 -5.02 -21.59
C LYS A 124 9.21 -6.30 -21.17
N GLU A 125 10.12 -6.20 -20.20
CA GLU A 125 10.82 -7.37 -19.66
C GLU A 125 9.85 -8.31 -18.94
N ILE A 126 8.97 -7.76 -18.10
CA ILE A 126 7.94 -8.53 -17.40
C ILE A 126 7.00 -9.22 -18.40
N VAL A 127 6.62 -8.53 -19.48
CA VAL A 127 5.78 -9.10 -20.54
C VAL A 127 6.50 -10.21 -21.31
N ALA A 128 7.77 -10.02 -21.65
CA ALA A 128 8.57 -11.05 -22.33
C ALA A 128 8.66 -12.30 -21.46
N ALA A 129 9.04 -12.15 -20.19
CA ALA A 129 9.12 -13.24 -19.24
C ALA A 129 7.77 -13.97 -19.07
N ALA A 130 6.66 -13.23 -18.98
CA ALA A 130 5.33 -13.80 -18.85
C ALA A 130 4.90 -14.62 -20.08
N ARG A 131 5.30 -14.20 -21.29
CA ARG A 131 5.02 -14.92 -22.53
C ARG A 131 5.86 -16.18 -22.65
N ASP A 132 7.16 -16.09 -22.38
CA ASP A 132 8.09 -17.22 -22.52
C ASP A 132 7.74 -18.40 -21.61
N THR A 133 7.09 -18.10 -20.49
CA THR A 133 6.74 -19.08 -19.46
C THR A 133 5.25 -19.39 -19.42
N PHE A 134 4.45 -18.84 -20.35
CA PHE A 134 2.99 -19.03 -20.40
C PHE A 134 2.62 -20.49 -20.69
N ASP A 135 3.22 -21.10 -21.71
CA ASP A 135 2.86 -22.46 -22.13
C ASP A 135 3.14 -23.54 -21.06
N LYS A 136 4.11 -23.29 -20.18
CA LYS A 136 4.56 -24.24 -19.15
C LYS A 136 3.83 -24.09 -17.82
N GLU A 137 3.56 -22.86 -17.41
CA GLU A 137 3.12 -22.55 -16.05
C GLU A 137 1.78 -21.80 -16.01
N GLY A 138 1.21 -21.47 -17.18
CA GLY A 138 -0.04 -20.74 -17.30
C GLY A 138 0.12 -19.22 -17.16
N PRO A 139 -0.98 -18.49 -16.89
CA PRO A 139 -0.98 -17.04 -16.78
C PRO A 139 -0.20 -16.52 -15.57
N THR A 140 0.45 -15.37 -15.74
CA THR A 140 1.12 -14.64 -14.66
C THR A 140 0.15 -13.71 -13.95
N LEU A 141 0.02 -13.83 -12.63
CA LEU A 141 -0.67 -12.83 -11.83
C LEU A 141 0.24 -11.63 -11.59
N VAL A 142 -0.20 -10.43 -11.94
CA VAL A 142 0.53 -9.18 -11.68
C VAL A 142 -0.23 -8.38 -10.63
N ILE A 143 0.34 -8.20 -9.45
CA ILE A 143 -0.22 -7.37 -8.39
C ILE A 143 0.60 -6.08 -8.31
N ALA A 144 -0.04 -4.94 -8.54
CA ALA A 144 0.63 -3.65 -8.57
C ALA A 144 0.07 -2.74 -7.48
N CYS A 145 0.93 -2.05 -6.73
CA CYS A 145 0.51 -1.22 -5.61
C CYS A 145 1.12 0.17 -5.53
N GLY A 146 0.24 1.16 -5.38
CA GLY A 146 0.58 2.58 -5.35
C GLY A 146 0.34 3.28 -6.69
N GLN A 147 0.13 4.59 -6.61
CA GLN A 147 -0.16 5.44 -7.77
C GLN A 147 0.90 5.35 -8.88
N GLU A 148 2.16 5.14 -8.49
CA GLU A 148 3.29 5.11 -9.42
C GLU A 148 3.33 3.86 -10.29
N THR A 149 2.70 2.77 -9.86
CA THR A 149 2.73 1.49 -10.57
C THR A 149 1.69 1.43 -11.68
N ILE A 150 0.65 2.29 -11.63
CA ILE A 150 -0.51 2.30 -12.53
C ILE A 150 -0.12 2.32 -14.00
N SER A 151 0.87 3.14 -14.37
CA SER A 151 1.29 3.23 -15.77
C SER A 151 2.00 1.95 -16.24
N CYS A 152 2.77 1.34 -15.35
CA CYS A 152 3.51 0.10 -15.63
C CYS A 152 2.53 -1.09 -15.74
N SER A 153 1.66 -1.27 -14.74
CA SER A 153 0.68 -2.36 -14.69
C SER A 153 -0.34 -2.30 -15.84
N ALA A 154 -0.84 -1.10 -16.18
CA ALA A 154 -1.73 -0.93 -17.33
C ALA A 154 -1.03 -1.23 -18.67
N LEU A 155 0.27 -0.93 -18.79
CA LEU A 155 1.05 -1.25 -19.98
C LEU A 155 1.27 -2.77 -20.10
N ILE A 156 1.57 -3.45 -18.99
CA ILE A 156 1.70 -4.91 -18.95
C ILE A 156 0.39 -5.58 -19.41
N ARG A 157 -0.76 -5.15 -18.85
CA ARG A 157 -2.08 -5.64 -19.27
C ARG A 157 -2.33 -5.44 -20.77
N LYS A 158 -1.99 -4.25 -21.29
CA LYS A 158 -2.17 -3.92 -22.71
C LYS A 158 -1.28 -4.77 -23.63
N LEU A 159 -0.05 -5.07 -23.22
CA LEU A 159 0.92 -5.77 -24.06
C LEU A 159 0.74 -7.30 -24.04
N ALA A 160 0.20 -7.87 -22.97
CA ALA A 160 0.04 -9.32 -22.84
C ALA A 160 -1.34 -9.74 -22.30
N PRO A 161 -2.46 -9.29 -22.92
CA PRO A 161 -3.80 -9.53 -22.40
C PRO A 161 -4.18 -11.02 -22.27
N ASP A 162 -3.51 -11.90 -23.01
CA ASP A 162 -3.79 -13.33 -23.00
C ASP A 162 -2.87 -14.11 -22.04
N CYS A 163 -1.84 -13.48 -21.47
CA CYS A 163 -0.82 -14.16 -20.64
C CYS A 163 -0.76 -13.65 -19.20
N VAL A 164 -1.42 -12.53 -18.90
CA VAL A 164 -1.35 -11.89 -17.59
C VAL A 164 -2.72 -11.51 -17.05
N PHE A 165 -2.87 -11.66 -15.74
CA PHE A 165 -4.02 -11.16 -14.99
C PHE A 165 -3.54 -10.05 -14.04
N VAL A 166 -4.03 -8.83 -14.21
CA VAL A 166 -3.52 -7.65 -13.48
C VAL A 166 -4.51 -7.20 -12.40
N ILE A 167 -4.05 -7.27 -11.15
CA ILE A 167 -4.70 -6.71 -9.98
C ILE A 167 -3.99 -5.41 -9.59
N GLN A 168 -4.70 -4.28 -9.63
CA GLN A 168 -4.20 -3.03 -9.06
C GLN A 168 -4.77 -2.86 -7.64
N VAL A 169 -3.88 -2.89 -6.65
CA VAL A 169 -4.19 -2.63 -5.25
C VAL A 169 -3.75 -1.21 -4.94
N ASP A 170 -4.66 -0.27 -4.70
CA ASP A 170 -4.22 1.03 -4.20
C ASP A 170 -5.22 1.65 -3.22
N ILE A 171 -4.63 2.11 -2.13
CA ILE A 171 -5.20 2.91 -1.04
C ILE A 171 -4.74 4.33 -1.29
N MET A 172 -5.63 5.30 -1.07
CA MET A 172 -5.34 6.74 -1.16
C MET A 172 -5.56 7.37 -2.54
N LEU A 173 -6.84 7.36 -2.96
CA LEU A 173 -7.45 8.58 -3.48
C LEU A 173 -7.37 9.68 -2.38
N LYS A 174 -6.18 10.19 -2.06
CA LYS A 174 -6.10 11.44 -1.29
C LYS A 174 -6.56 12.55 -2.21
N MET A 175 -7.87 12.79 -2.16
CA MET A 175 -8.47 14.05 -2.51
C MET A 175 -7.72 15.19 -1.80
N ARG A 176 -7.09 16.05 -2.59
CA ARG A 176 -7.14 17.49 -2.34
C ARG A 176 -7.05 18.21 -3.67
N LEU A 177 -8.17 18.80 -4.06
CA LEU A 177 -8.40 19.75 -5.15
C LEU A 177 -8.21 19.30 -6.61
N PHE A 178 -7.37 18.31 -6.94
CA PHE A 178 -7.09 18.03 -8.36
C PHE A 178 -8.17 17.20 -9.10
N PHE A 179 -9.09 16.58 -8.35
CA PHE A 179 -10.21 15.80 -8.91
C PHE A 179 -11.48 16.63 -9.14
N GLU A 180 -11.51 17.89 -8.68
CA GLU A 180 -12.73 18.71 -8.70
C GLU A 180 -13.02 19.39 -10.05
N ILE A 181 -12.11 19.31 -11.04
CA ILE A 181 -12.30 20.00 -12.33
C ILE A 181 -12.15 19.06 -13.54
N ILE A 182 -11.43 17.94 -13.40
CA ILE A 182 -11.14 17.03 -14.51
C ILE A 182 -11.03 15.64 -13.89
N ARG A 183 -11.69 14.58 -14.40
CA ARG A 183 -11.14 13.19 -14.49
C ARG A 183 -12.16 12.03 -14.51
N MET A 184 -13.46 12.23 -14.70
CA MET A 184 -14.32 11.16 -15.29
C MET A 184 -13.88 10.79 -16.73
N ARG A 185 -12.97 11.58 -17.32
CA ARG A 185 -12.42 11.39 -18.67
C ARG A 185 -10.90 11.22 -18.71
N HIS A 186 -10.26 10.80 -17.61
CA HIS A 186 -8.81 10.68 -17.67
C HIS A 186 -8.33 9.34 -18.21
N PRO A 187 -7.49 9.31 -19.25
CA PRO A 187 -6.92 8.09 -19.83
C PRO A 187 -5.85 7.45 -18.93
N ARG A 188 -5.96 7.51 -17.60
CA ARG A 188 -5.03 6.85 -16.65
C ARG A 188 -5.75 5.93 -15.67
N PHE A 189 -7.00 6.23 -15.32
CA PHE A 189 -7.78 5.50 -14.32
C PHE A 189 -9.08 5.00 -14.93
N ARG A 190 -8.93 4.21 -15.99
CA ARG A 190 -10.03 3.44 -16.57
C ARG A 190 -9.96 2.06 -15.94
N PRO A 191 -10.91 1.70 -15.05
CA PRO A 191 -10.94 0.38 -14.42
C PRO A 191 -10.81 -0.73 -15.46
N GLU A 192 -11.32 -0.54 -16.67
CA GLU A 192 -11.27 -1.48 -17.80
C GLU A 192 -9.84 -1.82 -18.27
N ARG A 193 -8.81 -1.12 -17.78
CA ARG A 193 -7.40 -1.42 -18.06
C ARG A 193 -6.78 -2.44 -17.13
N PHE A 194 -7.54 -2.87 -16.13
CA PHE A 194 -7.13 -3.86 -15.16
C PHE A 194 -8.18 -4.96 -15.13
N ASP A 195 -7.75 -6.18 -14.79
CA ASP A 195 -8.69 -7.28 -14.63
C ASP A 195 -9.42 -7.17 -13.29
N LEU A 196 -8.76 -6.60 -12.28
CA LEU A 196 -9.34 -6.29 -10.98
C LEU A 196 -8.70 -5.04 -10.37
N VAL A 197 -9.52 -4.19 -9.76
CA VAL A 197 -9.07 -3.10 -8.90
C VAL A 197 -9.57 -3.37 -7.49
N VAL A 198 -8.66 -3.36 -6.52
CA VAL A 198 -8.97 -3.55 -5.10
C VAL A 198 -8.82 -2.21 -4.38
N ALA A 199 -9.92 -1.71 -3.81
CA ALA A 199 -9.96 -0.44 -3.11
C ALA A 199 -10.62 -0.57 -1.72
N PRO A 200 -10.18 0.19 -0.69
CA PRO A 200 -10.89 0.22 0.57
C PRO A 200 -12.27 0.84 0.41
N ARG A 201 -13.25 0.23 1.06
CA ARG A 201 -14.64 0.68 1.09
C ARG A 201 -14.75 2.13 1.55
N HIS A 202 -14.01 2.50 2.59
CA HIS A 202 -14.06 3.87 3.14
C HIS A 202 -13.53 4.93 2.17
N ASP A 203 -12.53 4.63 1.35
CA ASP A 203 -12.02 5.55 0.32
C ASP A 203 -13.04 5.79 -0.80
N TYR A 204 -13.78 4.75 -1.17
CA TYR A 204 -14.84 4.85 -2.16
C TYR A 204 -16.06 5.61 -1.62
N TYR A 205 -16.62 5.21 -0.48
CA TYR A 205 -17.87 5.79 0.00
C TYR A 205 -17.74 7.20 0.57
N THR A 206 -16.58 7.58 1.12
CA THR A 206 -16.30 9.00 1.45
C THR A 206 -16.33 9.88 0.21
N SER A 207 -16.04 9.30 -0.96
CA SER A 207 -16.10 9.95 -2.27
C SER A 207 -17.47 9.79 -2.96
N THR A 208 -18.49 9.22 -2.31
CA THR A 208 -19.87 9.08 -2.86
C THR A 208 -20.89 9.88 -2.05
N ALA A 209 -22.05 10.15 -2.65
CA ALA A 209 -23.13 10.99 -2.09
C ALA A 209 -23.70 10.58 -0.70
N LYS A 210 -23.26 9.46 -0.10
CA LYS A 210 -23.66 9.05 1.27
C LYS A 210 -22.63 9.40 2.35
N GLY A 211 -21.43 9.86 1.97
CA GLY A 211 -20.43 10.36 2.91
C GLY A 211 -20.64 11.85 3.21
N GLY A 212 -20.37 12.29 4.45
CA GLY A 212 -20.61 13.66 4.94
C GLY A 212 -19.91 14.82 4.19
N HIS A 213 -19.19 14.55 3.09
CA HIS A 213 -18.60 15.56 2.21
C HIS A 213 -19.59 16.20 1.22
N GLN A 214 -20.85 15.72 1.17
CA GLN A 214 -21.88 16.34 0.33
C GLN A 214 -22.23 17.77 0.78
N GLN A 215 -22.02 18.11 2.07
CA GLN A 215 -22.32 19.44 2.62
C GLN A 215 -21.27 20.51 2.25
N GLU A 216 -20.03 20.12 1.95
CA GLU A 216 -18.95 21.05 1.59
C GLU A 216 -18.91 21.39 0.09
N VAL A 217 -19.69 20.68 -0.73
CA VAL A 217 -19.69 20.81 -2.19
C VAL A 217 -20.99 21.48 -2.68
N PRO A 218 -20.91 22.60 -3.43
CA PRO A 218 -22.07 23.28 -3.99
C PRO A 218 -22.99 22.32 -4.78
N SER A 219 -24.31 22.42 -4.57
CA SER A 219 -25.34 21.51 -5.12
C SER A 219 -25.25 21.29 -6.64
N LEU A 220 -24.84 22.32 -7.39
CA LEU A 220 -24.63 22.27 -8.86
C LEU A 220 -23.48 21.34 -9.27
N LEU A 221 -22.43 21.22 -8.45
CA LEU A 221 -21.24 20.42 -8.74
C LEU A 221 -21.37 18.97 -8.27
N GLN A 222 -22.30 18.69 -7.34
CA GLN A 222 -22.52 17.34 -6.80
C GLN A 222 -22.81 16.30 -7.90
N ARG A 223 -23.55 16.68 -8.94
CA ARG A 223 -23.89 15.79 -10.07
C ARG A 223 -22.68 15.44 -10.96
N TRP A 224 -21.61 16.22 -10.90
CA TRP A 224 -20.38 16.02 -11.66
C TRP A 224 -19.28 15.32 -10.84
N ILE A 225 -19.34 15.50 -9.52
CA ILE A 225 -18.34 15.00 -8.56
C ILE A 225 -18.69 13.60 -8.05
N PHE A 226 -19.97 13.34 -7.77
CA PHE A 226 -20.40 12.07 -7.20
C PHE A 226 -20.99 11.16 -8.30
N PRO A 227 -20.32 10.05 -8.66
CA PRO A 227 -20.85 9.12 -9.65
C PRO A 227 -22.17 8.51 -9.11
N ARG A 228 -23.24 8.61 -9.93
CA ARG A 228 -24.54 7.99 -9.66
C ARG A 228 -24.62 6.53 -10.13
N GLU A 229 -23.59 6.05 -10.82
CA GLU A 229 -23.53 4.73 -11.41
C GLU A 229 -23.07 3.67 -10.40
N GLN A 230 -23.54 2.44 -10.60
CA GLN A 230 -23.04 1.29 -9.86
C GLN A 230 -21.54 1.14 -10.10
N PRO A 231 -20.76 0.69 -9.10
CA PRO A 231 -19.34 0.49 -9.27
C PRO A 231 -19.06 -0.47 -10.44
N PRO A 232 -17.95 -0.26 -11.18
CA PRO A 232 -17.52 -1.17 -12.23
C PRO A 232 -17.47 -2.61 -11.73
N LYS A 233 -17.81 -3.59 -12.60
CA LYS A 233 -17.83 -5.01 -12.22
C LYS A 233 -16.47 -5.55 -11.76
N ASN A 234 -15.39 -4.93 -12.22
CA ASN A 234 -14.01 -5.30 -11.87
C ASN A 234 -13.44 -4.46 -10.70
N LEU A 235 -14.31 -3.82 -9.90
CA LEU A 235 -13.92 -3.11 -8.68
C LEU A 235 -14.38 -3.89 -7.46
N MET A 236 -13.43 -4.31 -6.63
CA MET A 236 -13.67 -5.02 -5.38
C MET A 236 -13.33 -4.14 -4.18
N PHE A 237 -14.22 -4.15 -3.19
CA PHE A 237 -14.05 -3.35 -1.97
C PHE A 237 -13.55 -4.19 -0.79
N THR A 238 -12.52 -3.70 -0.11
CA THR A 238 -12.09 -4.25 1.18
C THR A 238 -12.66 -3.44 2.34
N VAL A 239 -13.05 -4.09 3.44
CA VAL A 239 -13.52 -3.38 4.64
C VAL A 239 -12.35 -2.74 5.39
N GLY A 240 -11.20 -3.42 5.41
CA GLY A 240 -9.95 -2.98 6.02
C GLY A 240 -8.75 -3.14 5.09
N ALA A 241 -7.56 -2.84 5.63
CA ALA A 241 -6.30 -3.11 4.94
C ALA A 241 -6.06 -4.62 4.87
N LEU A 242 -5.57 -5.11 3.73
CA LEU A 242 -5.11 -6.49 3.63
C LEU A 242 -3.86 -6.65 4.51
N HIS A 243 -3.76 -7.76 5.23
CA HIS A 243 -2.70 -8.00 6.19
C HIS A 243 -2.27 -9.46 6.23
N GLN A 244 -1.06 -9.72 6.71
CA GLN A 244 -0.52 -11.08 6.86
C GLN A 244 -0.91 -11.76 8.19
N ALA A 245 -1.77 -11.14 9.00
CA ALA A 245 -2.25 -11.74 10.24
C ALA A 245 -3.21 -12.90 9.94
N ASP A 246 -2.64 -14.09 9.77
CA ASP A 246 -3.34 -15.36 9.72
C ASP A 246 -3.19 -16.11 11.07
N PRO A 247 -3.98 -17.17 11.33
CA PRO A 247 -3.89 -17.90 12.59
C PRO A 247 -2.49 -18.46 12.89
N ALA A 248 -1.69 -18.81 11.88
CA ALA A 248 -0.33 -19.30 12.08
C ALA A 248 0.62 -18.16 12.49
N ALA A 249 0.54 -17.01 11.80
CA ALA A 249 1.27 -15.80 12.14
C ALA A 249 0.95 -15.34 13.57
N LEU A 250 -0.33 -15.38 13.98
CA LEU A 250 -0.74 -15.03 15.34
C LEU A 250 -0.18 -16.01 16.39
N ARG A 251 -0.11 -17.31 16.09
CA ARG A 251 0.53 -18.30 16.99
C ARG A 251 2.03 -18.06 17.12
N LEU A 252 2.72 -17.81 16.01
CA LEU A 252 4.15 -17.49 16.02
C LEU A 252 4.43 -16.20 16.79
N ALA A 253 3.62 -15.16 16.57
CA ALA A 253 3.69 -13.92 17.33
C ALA A 253 3.42 -14.19 18.82
N HIS A 254 2.39 -14.97 19.16
CA HIS A 254 2.11 -15.32 20.55
C HIS A 254 3.32 -15.97 21.23
N ILE A 255 3.95 -16.96 20.58
CA ILE A 255 5.17 -17.61 21.11
C ILE A 255 6.29 -16.59 21.27
N ALA A 256 6.54 -15.77 20.25
CA ALA A 256 7.61 -14.77 20.25
C ALA A 256 7.47 -13.73 21.38
N TRP A 257 6.23 -13.31 21.68
CA TRP A 257 5.95 -12.27 22.66
C TRP A 257 5.58 -12.81 24.05
N ARG A 258 5.41 -14.14 24.20
CA ARG A 258 4.92 -14.76 25.43
C ARG A 258 5.75 -14.38 26.64
N ASP A 259 7.06 -14.55 26.58
CA ASP A 259 7.95 -14.36 27.73
C ASP A 259 8.06 -12.88 28.14
N GLU A 260 7.81 -11.96 27.20
CA GLU A 260 7.89 -10.53 27.44
C GLU A 260 6.58 -9.97 28.02
N LEU A 261 5.43 -10.53 27.61
CA LEU A 261 4.11 -10.09 28.07
C LEU A 261 3.61 -10.87 29.28
N ALA A 262 4.10 -12.09 29.53
CA ALA A 262 3.69 -12.93 30.66
C ALA A 262 3.94 -12.30 32.05
N PRO A 263 5.05 -11.56 32.29
CA PRO A 263 5.29 -10.94 33.59
C PRO A 263 4.39 -9.73 33.89
N LEU A 264 3.71 -9.18 32.87
CA LEU A 264 2.92 -7.96 33.02
C LEU A 264 1.59 -8.25 33.72
N THR A 265 1.26 -7.42 34.73
CA THR A 265 0.01 -7.54 35.48
C THR A 265 -1.18 -7.23 34.58
N LYS A 266 -2.21 -8.08 34.60
CA LYS A 266 -3.43 -7.93 33.78
C LYS A 266 -4.52 -7.16 34.55
N PRO A 267 -5.45 -6.47 33.87
CA PRO A 267 -5.58 -6.31 32.42
C PRO A 267 -4.48 -5.40 31.84
N LEU A 268 -4.01 -5.74 30.64
CA LEU A 268 -2.97 -5.02 29.93
C LEU A 268 -3.59 -3.99 28.99
N LEU A 269 -3.26 -2.71 29.18
CA LEU A 269 -3.63 -1.63 28.26
C LEU A 269 -2.50 -1.40 27.24
N ILE A 270 -2.79 -1.59 25.95
CA ILE A 270 -1.84 -1.33 24.87
C ILE A 270 -2.12 0.04 24.25
N VAL A 271 -1.10 0.90 24.23
CA VAL A 271 -1.17 2.27 23.72
C VAL A 271 -0.20 2.40 22.56
N ASN A 272 -0.72 2.58 21.36
CA ASN A 272 0.10 2.77 20.15
C ASN A 272 -0.02 4.23 19.69
N VAL A 273 1.08 4.97 19.80
CA VAL A 273 1.12 6.39 19.46
C VAL A 273 1.52 6.55 18.00
N GLY A 274 0.68 7.23 17.22
CA GLY A 274 0.89 7.46 15.79
C GLY A 274 1.71 8.71 15.49
N GLY A 275 1.66 9.13 14.22
CA GLY A 275 2.12 10.46 13.81
C GLY A 275 0.96 11.39 13.51
N PRO A 276 1.23 12.70 13.37
CA PRO A 276 0.21 13.67 13.01
C PRO A 276 -0.45 13.34 11.68
N THR A 277 -1.75 13.57 11.61
CA THR A 277 -2.55 13.47 10.38
C THR A 277 -3.21 14.80 10.09
N LYS A 278 -3.78 14.97 8.88
CA LYS A 278 -4.52 16.19 8.54
C LYS A 278 -5.68 16.50 9.50
N LYS A 279 -6.26 15.47 10.12
CA LYS A 279 -7.40 15.59 11.06
C LYS A 279 -6.95 15.62 12.53
N CYS A 280 -5.70 15.30 12.82
CA CYS A 280 -5.14 15.27 14.17
C CYS A 280 -3.71 15.76 14.10
N THR A 281 -3.54 17.08 14.26
CA THR A 281 -2.22 17.72 14.37
C THR A 281 -1.70 17.53 15.78
N TYR A 282 -0.44 17.14 15.92
CA TYR A 282 0.16 16.90 17.23
C TYR A 282 0.72 18.22 17.78
N GLY A 283 -0.10 18.90 18.60
CA GLY A 283 0.34 20.03 19.41
C GLY A 283 1.05 19.58 20.68
N ALA A 284 1.60 20.53 21.45
CA ALA A 284 2.22 20.23 22.75
C ALA A 284 1.19 19.76 23.79
N ASP A 285 -0.05 20.22 23.64
CA ASP A 285 -1.23 19.84 24.41
C ASP A 285 -1.57 18.34 24.31
N LEU A 286 -1.34 17.71 23.15
CA LEU A 286 -1.66 16.30 22.95
C LEU A 286 -0.87 15.37 23.88
N ALA A 287 0.43 15.64 24.06
CA ALA A 287 1.26 14.81 24.94
C ALA A 287 0.75 14.89 26.38
N THR A 288 0.48 16.10 26.86
CA THR A 288 -0.07 16.34 28.20
C THR A 288 -1.44 15.68 28.37
N GLN A 289 -2.36 15.85 27.41
CA GLN A 289 -3.67 15.21 27.47
C GLN A 289 -3.58 13.68 27.49
N LEU A 290 -2.65 13.10 26.71
CA LEU A 290 -2.42 11.66 26.73
C LEU A 290 -1.87 11.21 28.08
N VAL A 291 -0.88 11.91 28.64
CA VAL A 291 -0.31 11.61 29.97
C VAL A 291 -1.40 11.67 31.04
N THR A 292 -2.21 12.74 31.08
CA THR A 292 -3.33 12.86 32.02
C THR A 292 -4.33 11.72 31.85
N SER A 293 -4.69 11.39 30.61
CA SER A 293 -5.62 10.28 30.34
C SER A 293 -5.07 8.93 30.79
N LEU A 294 -3.76 8.71 30.64
CA LEU A 294 -3.09 7.50 31.08
C LEU A 294 -3.04 7.40 32.60
N TYR A 295 -2.75 8.49 33.32
CA TYR A 295 -2.84 8.51 34.78
C TYR A 295 -4.24 8.15 35.29
N ASN A 296 -5.29 8.64 34.64
CA ASN A 296 -6.68 8.33 35.01
C ASN A 296 -7.05 6.85 34.85
N VAL A 297 -6.32 6.08 34.03
CA VAL A 297 -6.59 4.65 33.81
C VAL A 297 -5.56 3.73 34.47
N LEU A 298 -4.45 4.27 34.99
CA LEU A 298 -3.39 3.48 35.63
C LEU A 298 -3.87 2.75 36.90
N ASP A 299 -4.88 3.30 37.58
CA ASP A 299 -5.50 2.67 38.74
C ASP A 299 -6.47 1.55 38.36
N SER A 300 -7.05 1.58 37.16
CA SER A 300 -8.02 0.58 36.69
C SER A 300 -7.41 -0.56 35.88
N CYS A 301 -6.12 -0.48 35.53
CA CYS A 301 -5.40 -1.54 34.82
C CYS A 301 -4.19 -2.09 35.60
N GLY A 302 -3.78 -3.30 35.23
CA GLY A 302 -2.62 -3.96 35.85
C GLY A 302 -1.32 -3.37 35.31
N SER A 303 -1.21 -3.22 33.99
CA SER A 303 -0.04 -2.67 33.33
C SER A 303 -0.42 -1.93 32.04
N VAL A 304 0.37 -0.93 31.68
CA VAL A 304 0.23 -0.16 30.44
C VAL A 304 1.49 -0.38 29.61
N ARG A 305 1.32 -0.75 28.34
CA ARG A 305 2.42 -0.83 27.38
C ARG A 305 2.25 0.24 26.32
N ILE A 306 3.28 1.07 26.15
CA ILE A 306 3.28 2.16 25.17
C ILE A 306 4.26 1.83 24.05
N SER A 307 3.86 2.02 22.79
CA SER A 307 4.75 1.95 21.63
C SER A 307 4.57 3.17 20.73
N PHE A 308 5.66 3.59 20.08
CA PHE A 308 5.66 4.75 19.19
C PHE A 308 5.75 4.32 17.74
N SER A 309 4.98 4.93 16.83
CA SER A 309 5.20 4.76 15.40
C SER A 309 6.48 5.48 14.96
N ARG A 310 7.09 5.05 13.85
CA ARG A 310 8.15 5.80 13.13
C ARG A 310 7.75 7.24 12.77
N LYS A 311 6.44 7.53 12.70
CA LYS A 311 5.91 8.85 12.37
C LYS A 311 5.64 9.73 13.60
N THR A 312 5.84 9.20 14.80
CA THR A 312 5.64 9.95 16.04
C THR A 312 6.70 11.05 16.12
N PRO A 313 6.32 12.33 16.29
CA PRO A 313 7.30 13.40 16.48
C PRO A 313 8.11 13.15 17.75
N GLN A 314 9.44 13.29 17.66
CA GLN A 314 10.35 12.99 18.77
C GLN A 314 9.99 13.77 20.03
N LYS A 315 9.65 15.06 19.90
CA LYS A 315 9.19 15.91 21.01
C LYS A 315 8.02 15.33 21.83
N ILE A 316 7.13 14.56 21.20
CA ILE A 316 5.98 13.94 21.88
C ILE A 316 6.41 12.66 22.57
N ALA A 317 7.25 11.85 21.90
CA ALA A 317 7.82 10.65 22.50
C ALA A 317 8.67 10.99 23.72
N ASP A 318 9.49 12.04 23.66
CA ASP A 318 10.37 12.47 24.74
C ASP A 318 9.58 12.89 25.99
N VAL A 319 8.48 13.65 25.84
CA VAL A 319 7.61 14.02 26.96
C VAL A 319 7.03 12.79 27.64
N ILE A 320 6.49 11.84 26.86
CA ILE A 320 5.89 10.60 27.41
C ILE A 320 6.97 9.73 28.08
N LEU A 321 8.16 9.64 27.48
CA LEU A 321 9.30 8.92 28.05
C LEU A 321 9.76 9.53 29.38
N GLN A 322 9.83 10.86 29.46
CA GLN A 322 10.21 11.58 30.68
C GLN A 322 9.16 11.42 31.79
N GLU A 323 7.88 11.58 31.46
CA GLU A 323 6.79 11.52 32.44
C GLU A 323 6.62 10.14 33.06
N PHE A 324 6.80 9.07 32.28
CA PHE A 324 6.65 7.69 32.77
C PHE A 324 7.98 7.00 33.05
N ALA A 325 9.09 7.75 33.10
CA ALA A 325 10.40 7.20 33.43
C ALA A 325 10.37 6.53 34.82
N GLY A 326 10.53 5.21 34.85
CA GLY A 326 10.56 4.43 36.10
C GLY A 326 9.19 4.15 36.74
N HIS A 327 8.07 4.43 36.07
CA HIS A 327 6.75 4.11 36.62
C HIS A 327 6.53 2.57 36.63
N PRO A 328 6.20 1.95 37.78
CA PRO A 328 6.24 0.48 37.95
C PRO A 328 5.22 -0.28 37.10
N LYS A 329 4.13 0.38 36.68
CA LYS A 329 3.09 -0.20 35.82
C LYS A 329 3.24 0.11 34.33
N VAL A 330 4.18 0.98 33.94
CA VAL A 330 4.28 1.47 32.56
C VAL A 330 5.52 0.90 31.89
N TYR A 331 5.31 0.28 30.74
CA TYR A 331 6.35 -0.37 29.94
C TYR A 331 6.40 0.29 28.57
N ILE A 332 7.46 1.05 28.30
CA ILE A 332 7.63 1.74 27.02
C ILE A 332 8.52 0.89 26.11
N TRP A 333 7.99 0.54 24.95
CA TRP A 333 8.70 -0.22 23.92
C TRP A 333 9.47 0.71 22.98
N ASP A 334 10.75 0.42 22.78
CA ASP A 334 11.71 1.24 22.02
C ASP A 334 11.72 0.97 20.51
N ASN A 335 10.75 0.19 20.00
CA ASN A 335 10.66 -0.27 18.61
C ASN A 335 11.83 -1.14 18.13
N GLN A 336 12.70 -1.63 19.02
CA GLN A 336 13.68 -2.63 18.63
C GLN A 336 13.03 -3.99 18.61
N VAL A 337 12.46 -4.34 17.46
CA VAL A 337 12.02 -5.71 17.21
C VAL A 337 13.26 -6.60 17.28
N PRO A 338 13.35 -7.58 18.21
CA PRO A 338 14.43 -8.55 18.18
C PRO A 338 14.47 -9.17 16.80
N SER A 339 15.66 -9.41 16.24
CA SER A 339 15.85 -9.86 14.85
C SER A 339 14.95 -11.02 14.41
N ASN A 340 14.46 -11.83 15.36
CA ASN A 340 13.56 -12.98 15.20
C ASN A 340 12.06 -12.73 15.49
N LYS A 341 11.60 -11.50 15.78
CA LYS A 341 10.20 -11.22 16.21
C LYS A 341 9.45 -10.22 15.32
N ARG A 342 9.69 -10.20 14.01
CA ARG A 342 8.92 -9.36 13.09
C ARG A 342 7.54 -9.98 12.83
N CYS A 343 6.49 -9.31 13.31
CA CYS A 343 5.10 -9.53 12.90
C CYS A 343 4.84 -8.94 11.50
#